data_AF-A0A1J3GK31-F1
#
_entry.id   AF-A0A1J3GK31-F1
#
_cell.length_a   1.000
_cell.length_b   1.000
_cell.length_c   1.000
_cell.angle_alpha   90.00
_cell.angle_beta   90.00
_cell.angle_gamma   90.00
#
_symmetry.space_group_name_H-M   'P 1'
#
loop_
_entity.id
_entity.type
_entity.pdbx_description
1 polymer ?
#
loop_
_entity_poly.entity_id
_entity_poly.type
_entity_poly.pdbx_seq_one_letter_code
_entity_poly.pdbx_strand_id
1 'polypeptide(L)'
;KDESCVYKNPNAPVEARVQDLLSQMTLPEKIGQMAQIERTVASPAAITDFFIGSILNAGGSAPFEDAKSSDWADMIDGFQRSALASRLGIPIIYGTDAVHGNNNVYGATVFPHNIGLGATRDADLVRRIGAATALEVRACGAHWTFAPCLAVLGDPRWGRSYESYGEDTGLVCEMTSLVSGLQGEPPKEHPNGYPFVAGRNNVVACAKHFVGDGGTENGTNEGNTI
;
A
#
# COMPACT_ATOMS: atom_id res chain seq x y z
N LYS A 1 -13.62 -12.86 34.03
CA LYS A 1 -12.60 -12.14 33.22
C LYS A 1 -12.83 -12.60 31.80
N ASP A 2 -13.19 -11.68 30.93
CA ASP A 2 -13.84 -12.00 29.67
C ASP A 2 -12.85 -12.64 28.68
N GLU A 3 -12.93 -13.97 28.54
CA GLU A 3 -12.19 -14.75 27.54
C GLU A 3 -12.77 -14.56 26.12
N SER A 4 -13.78 -13.71 25.92
CA SER A 4 -14.70 -13.79 24.79
C SER A 4 -14.27 -13.14 23.46
N CYS A 5 -13.06 -12.57 23.33
CA CYS A 5 -12.69 -11.86 22.10
C CYS A 5 -11.19 -11.96 21.77
N VAL A 6 -10.77 -13.11 21.24
CA VAL A 6 -9.37 -13.39 20.87
C VAL A 6 -8.86 -12.39 19.84
N TYR A 7 -9.67 -11.97 18.87
CA TYR A 7 -9.23 -11.05 17.81
C TYR A 7 -8.80 -9.66 18.33
N LYS A 8 -9.31 -9.24 19.49
CA LYS A 8 -8.93 -7.98 20.17
C LYS A 8 -7.72 -8.12 21.09
N ASN A 9 -7.24 -9.33 21.38
CA ASN A 9 -6.05 -9.54 22.19
C ASN A 9 -4.78 -9.33 21.34
N PRO A 10 -3.99 -8.26 21.57
CA PRO A 10 -2.78 -7.99 20.78
C PRO A 10 -1.67 -9.01 21.02
N ASN A 11 -1.73 -9.79 22.11
CA ASN A 11 -0.74 -10.82 22.44
C ASN A 11 -1.10 -12.20 21.86
N ALA A 12 -2.27 -12.36 21.25
CA ALA A 12 -2.65 -13.60 20.59
C ALA A 12 -1.98 -13.73 19.20
N PRO A 13 -1.64 -14.95 18.75
CA PRO A 13 -1.11 -15.18 17.41
C PRO A 13 -2.04 -14.61 16.32
N VAL A 14 -1.46 -14.05 15.26
CA VAL A 14 -2.22 -13.42 14.15
C VAL A 14 -3.27 -14.38 13.60
N GLU A 15 -2.91 -15.64 13.31
CA GLU A 15 -3.84 -16.63 12.77
C GLU A 15 -5.02 -16.93 13.71
N ALA A 16 -4.78 -16.97 15.02
CA ALA A 16 -5.86 -17.17 16.00
C ALA A 16 -6.82 -15.97 16.01
N ARG A 17 -6.29 -14.75 15.89
CA ARG A 17 -7.08 -13.52 15.80
C ARG A 17 -7.90 -13.47 14.50
N VAL A 18 -7.31 -13.89 13.38
CA VAL A 18 -7.98 -13.96 12.07
C VAL A 18 -9.11 -14.98 12.11
N GLN A 19 -8.87 -16.19 12.62
CA GLN A 19 -9.89 -17.23 12.71
C GLN A 19 -11.06 -16.82 13.62
N ASP A 20 -10.76 -16.26 14.81
CA ASP A 20 -11.78 -15.76 15.72
C ASP A 20 -12.63 -14.66 15.07
N LEU A 21 -12.00 -13.65 14.44
CA LEU A 21 -12.71 -12.58 13.76
C LEU A 21 -13.60 -13.10 12.61
N LEU A 22 -13.04 -13.93 11.72
CA LEU A 22 -13.76 -14.48 10.56
C LEU A 22 -14.98 -15.31 10.96
N SER A 23 -14.92 -16.00 12.12
CA SER A 23 -16.03 -16.79 12.66
C SER A 23 -17.19 -15.91 13.14
N GLN A 24 -16.90 -14.67 13.54
CA GLN A 24 -17.87 -13.71 14.05
C GLN A 24 -18.46 -12.80 12.97
N MET A 25 -17.86 -12.77 11.76
CA MET A 25 -18.30 -11.94 10.65
C MET A 25 -19.50 -12.53 9.91
N THR A 26 -20.49 -11.67 9.67
CA THR A 26 -21.57 -11.87 8.72
C THR A 26 -21.05 -11.83 7.27
N LEU A 27 -21.87 -12.30 6.31
CA LEU A 27 -21.50 -12.20 4.89
C LEU A 27 -21.30 -10.75 4.42
N PRO A 28 -22.16 -9.77 4.76
CA PRO A 28 -21.91 -8.37 4.41
C PRO A 28 -20.60 -7.82 4.97
N GLU A 29 -20.22 -8.14 6.21
CA GLU A 29 -18.94 -7.73 6.78
C GLU A 29 -17.75 -8.35 6.01
N LYS A 30 -17.86 -9.61 5.55
CA LYS A 30 -16.82 -10.25 4.73
C LYS A 30 -16.68 -9.58 3.37
N ILE A 31 -17.79 -9.28 2.71
CA ILE A 31 -17.81 -8.56 1.43
C ILE A 31 -17.25 -7.16 1.60
N GLY A 32 -17.63 -6.44 2.66
CA GLY A 32 -17.13 -5.11 2.99
C GLY A 32 -15.60 -5.10 3.13
N GLN A 33 -15.02 -6.11 3.79
CA GLN A 33 -13.57 -6.24 3.91
C GLN A 33 -12.85 -6.47 2.56
N MET A 34 -13.54 -6.99 1.54
CA MET A 34 -12.99 -7.15 0.19
C MET A 34 -13.17 -5.90 -0.68
N ALA A 35 -13.90 -4.88 -0.20
CA ALA A 35 -14.16 -3.66 -0.93
C ALA A 35 -13.12 -2.58 -0.59
N GLN A 36 -12.47 -2.06 -1.62
CA GLN A 36 -11.70 -0.82 -1.57
C GLN A 36 -12.46 0.25 -2.36
N ILE A 37 -12.73 1.40 -1.73
CA ILE A 37 -13.43 2.52 -2.37
C ILE A 37 -12.53 3.75 -2.48
N GLU A 38 -12.84 4.65 -3.41
CA GLU A 38 -12.13 5.92 -3.54
C GLU A 38 -12.64 6.93 -2.49
N ARG A 39 -11.76 7.76 -1.93
CA ARG A 39 -12.09 8.68 -0.83
C ARG A 39 -13.21 9.68 -1.13
N THR A 40 -13.45 10.05 -2.39
CA THR A 40 -14.49 11.01 -2.82
C THR A 40 -15.90 10.45 -2.67
N VAL A 41 -16.05 9.12 -2.66
CA VAL A 41 -17.34 8.44 -2.40
C VAL A 41 -17.43 7.93 -0.97
N ALA A 42 -16.37 8.04 -0.18
CA ALA A 42 -16.36 7.65 1.22
C ALA A 42 -17.17 8.64 2.07
N SER A 43 -18.03 8.09 2.92
CA SER A 43 -18.80 8.84 3.92
C SER A 43 -18.95 7.97 5.18
N PRO A 44 -19.27 8.55 6.35
CA PRO A 44 -19.49 7.76 7.56
C PRO A 44 -20.51 6.63 7.38
N ALA A 45 -21.63 6.90 6.69
CA ALA A 45 -22.63 5.89 6.37
C ALA A 45 -22.08 4.84 5.41
N ALA A 46 -21.41 5.24 4.33
CA ALA A 46 -20.83 4.29 3.38
C ALA A 46 -19.82 3.34 4.07
N ILE A 47 -18.99 3.86 4.96
CA ILE A 47 -17.98 3.08 5.69
C ILE A 47 -18.64 2.15 6.71
N THR A 48 -19.54 2.68 7.52
CA THR A 48 -20.12 1.95 8.66
C THR A 48 -21.16 0.93 8.22
N ASP A 49 -22.08 1.31 7.32
CA ASP A 49 -23.23 0.49 6.94
C ASP A 49 -22.84 -0.61 5.94
N PHE A 50 -21.78 -0.41 5.15
CA PHE A 50 -21.25 -1.40 4.21
C PHE A 50 -19.94 -2.07 4.68
N PHE A 51 -19.49 -1.78 5.91
CA PHE A 51 -18.33 -2.43 6.55
C PHE A 51 -17.05 -2.39 5.71
N ILE A 52 -16.82 -1.26 5.03
CA ILE A 52 -15.73 -1.07 4.07
C ILE A 52 -14.38 -1.41 4.70
N GLY A 53 -13.59 -2.25 4.03
CA GLY A 53 -12.27 -2.70 4.51
C GLY A 53 -11.12 -1.79 4.10
N SER A 54 -11.26 -1.07 2.99
CA SER A 54 -10.18 -0.20 2.51
C SER A 54 -10.69 1.04 1.79
N ILE A 55 -9.89 2.11 1.88
CA ILE A 55 -10.08 3.35 1.13
C ILE A 55 -8.76 3.67 0.43
N LEU A 56 -8.83 4.27 -0.76
CA LEU A 56 -7.67 4.78 -1.47
C LEU A 56 -7.88 6.24 -1.91
N ASN A 57 -6.79 6.95 -2.23
CA ASN A 57 -6.83 8.14 -3.06
C ASN A 57 -6.24 7.84 -4.44
N ALA A 58 -6.97 8.18 -5.50
CA ALA A 58 -6.40 8.17 -6.85
C ALA A 58 -5.34 9.28 -7.00
N GLY A 59 -4.53 9.22 -8.05
CA GLY A 59 -3.59 10.30 -8.39
C GLY A 59 -4.31 11.65 -8.51
N GLY A 60 -3.85 12.65 -7.75
CA GLY A 60 -4.46 13.97 -7.70
C GLY A 60 -5.73 14.08 -6.84
N SER A 61 -6.23 12.99 -6.25
CA SER A 61 -7.38 13.00 -5.33
C SER A 61 -6.95 13.44 -3.93
N ALA A 62 -6.52 14.69 -3.78
CA ALA A 62 -6.21 15.29 -2.49
C ALA A 62 -7.50 15.72 -1.75
N PRO A 63 -7.47 15.88 -0.41
CA PRO A 63 -8.57 16.47 0.35
C PRO A 63 -8.97 17.86 -0.20
N PHE A 64 -7.97 18.67 -0.54
CA PHE A 64 -8.05 19.98 -1.18
C PHE A 64 -6.65 20.36 -1.72
N GLU A 65 -6.55 21.48 -2.46
CA GLU A 65 -5.29 21.98 -3.02
C GLU A 65 -4.26 22.30 -1.91
N ASP A 66 -3.01 21.92 -2.12
CA ASP A 66 -1.91 22.12 -1.16
C ASP A 66 -2.11 21.49 0.24
N ALA A 67 -2.98 20.48 0.36
CA ALA A 67 -3.20 19.74 1.60
C ALA A 67 -1.88 19.13 2.14
N LYS A 68 -1.53 19.47 3.38
CA LYS A 68 -0.33 19.01 4.08
C LYS A 68 -0.59 17.68 4.76
N SER A 69 0.47 16.99 5.21
CA SER A 69 0.36 15.69 5.87
C SER A 69 -0.65 15.66 7.04
N SER A 70 -0.77 16.74 7.82
CA SER A 70 -1.76 16.84 8.91
C SER A 70 -3.20 16.82 8.40
N ASP A 71 -3.50 17.49 7.29
CA ASP A 71 -4.84 17.55 6.71
C ASP A 71 -5.27 16.17 6.18
N TRP A 72 -4.32 15.45 5.58
CA TRP A 72 -4.50 14.05 5.19
C TRP A 72 -4.73 13.15 6.41
N ALA A 73 -3.94 13.31 7.47
CA ALA A 73 -4.07 12.51 8.69
C ALA A 73 -5.44 12.71 9.34
N ASP A 74 -5.91 13.96 9.45
CA ASP A 74 -7.23 14.29 10.00
C ASP A 74 -8.38 13.66 9.19
N MET A 75 -8.28 13.66 7.86
CA MET A 75 -9.23 13.00 6.97
C MET A 75 -9.24 11.48 7.19
N ILE A 76 -8.06 10.85 7.19
CA ILE A 76 -7.94 9.38 7.34
C ILE A 76 -8.42 8.94 8.73
N ASP A 77 -8.12 9.70 9.78
CA ASP A 77 -8.64 9.45 11.13
C ASP A 77 -10.17 9.58 11.18
N GLY A 78 -10.76 10.49 10.39
CA GLY A 78 -12.21 10.60 10.20
C GLY A 78 -12.84 9.32 9.64
N PHE A 79 -12.22 8.76 8.60
CA PHE A 79 -12.65 7.48 8.04
C PHE A 79 -12.44 6.33 9.04
N GLN A 80 -11.31 6.31 9.74
CA GLN A 80 -11.02 5.28 10.73
C GLN A 80 -12.04 5.29 11.88
N ARG A 81 -12.42 6.48 12.38
CA ARG A 81 -13.47 6.60 13.40
C ARG A 81 -14.81 5.99 12.96
N SER A 82 -15.14 6.12 11.68
CA SER A 82 -16.37 5.54 11.11
C SER A 82 -16.28 4.01 11.05
N ALA A 83 -15.16 3.46 10.58
CA ALA A 83 -14.94 2.01 10.54
C ALA A 83 -14.98 1.37 11.94
N LEU A 84 -14.35 2.03 12.92
CA LEU A 84 -14.31 1.57 14.32
C LEU A 84 -15.66 1.65 15.04
N ALA A 85 -16.62 2.43 14.53
CA ALA A 85 -17.98 2.51 15.07
C ALA A 85 -18.87 1.32 14.66
N SER A 86 -18.42 0.50 13.69
CA SER A 86 -19.13 -0.72 13.28
C SER A 86 -19.16 -1.77 14.40
N ARG A 87 -20.06 -2.76 14.27
CA ARG A 87 -20.29 -3.82 15.27
C ARG A 87 -19.01 -4.54 15.73
N LEU A 88 -18.13 -4.89 14.79
CA LEU A 88 -16.86 -5.56 15.08
C LEU A 88 -15.68 -4.60 15.24
N GLY A 89 -15.84 -3.33 14.84
CA GLY A 89 -14.80 -2.31 14.93
C GLY A 89 -13.52 -2.70 14.18
N ILE A 90 -13.66 -3.29 12.99
CA ILE A 90 -12.51 -3.65 12.14
C ILE A 90 -11.97 -2.36 11.51
N PRO A 91 -10.68 -2.02 11.70
CA PRO A 91 -10.12 -0.80 11.12
C PRO A 91 -10.00 -0.92 9.60
N ILE A 92 -10.13 0.21 8.90
CA ILE A 92 -9.77 0.28 7.48
C ILE A 92 -8.25 0.27 7.31
N ILE A 93 -7.81 -0.20 6.14
CA ILE A 93 -6.47 0.08 5.60
C ILE A 93 -6.57 1.15 4.51
N TYR A 94 -5.76 2.21 4.60
CA TYR A 94 -5.75 3.31 3.63
C TYR A 94 -4.56 3.18 2.66
N GLY A 95 -4.85 3.12 1.36
CA GLY A 95 -3.88 2.95 0.26
C GLY A 95 -3.60 4.24 -0.53
N THR A 96 -2.37 4.41 -0.99
CA THR A 96 -1.96 5.55 -1.83
C THR A 96 -0.82 5.20 -2.79
N ASP A 97 -0.76 5.83 -3.96
CA ASP A 97 0.39 5.76 -4.86
C ASP A 97 1.53 6.65 -4.35
N ALA A 98 2.42 6.10 -3.52
CA ALA A 98 3.66 6.74 -3.08
C ALA A 98 4.86 6.14 -3.83
N VAL A 99 4.83 6.24 -5.16
CA VAL A 99 5.71 5.49 -6.08
C VAL A 99 7.09 6.10 -6.29
N HIS A 100 7.32 7.33 -5.82
CA HIS A 100 8.62 8.01 -5.86
C HIS A 100 8.70 9.05 -4.72
N GLY A 101 8.39 8.59 -3.50
CA GLY A 101 8.03 9.44 -2.37
C GLY A 101 6.51 9.59 -2.23
N ASN A 102 6.05 10.29 -1.19
CA ASN A 102 4.62 10.50 -0.93
C ASN A 102 4.01 11.59 -1.84
N ASN A 103 4.12 11.35 -3.15
CA ASN A 103 4.00 12.31 -4.24
C ASN A 103 2.63 13.00 -4.41
N ASN A 104 1.56 12.50 -3.77
CA ASN A 104 0.26 13.18 -3.74
C ASN A 104 0.16 14.27 -2.67
N VAL A 105 1.07 14.28 -1.68
CA VAL A 105 1.02 15.19 -0.54
C VAL A 105 1.88 16.43 -0.82
N TYR A 106 1.29 17.61 -0.63
CA TYR A 106 2.02 18.86 -0.82
C TYR A 106 3.18 18.98 0.17
N GLY A 107 4.36 19.31 -0.35
CA GLY A 107 5.58 19.46 0.43
C GLY A 107 6.29 18.14 0.79
N ALA A 108 5.80 16.99 0.32
CA ALA A 108 6.49 15.72 0.43
C ALA A 108 7.77 15.68 -0.43
N THR A 109 8.72 14.85 -0.03
CA THR A 109 9.93 14.62 -0.83
C THR A 109 9.56 13.85 -2.11
N VAL A 110 10.02 14.36 -3.25
CA VAL A 110 9.86 13.70 -4.55
C VAL A 110 11.22 13.14 -4.99
N PHE A 111 11.33 11.82 -5.05
CA PHE A 111 12.51 11.11 -5.49
C PHE A 111 12.53 10.95 -7.03
N PRO A 112 13.69 10.64 -7.64
CA PRO A 112 13.74 10.18 -9.02
C PRO A 112 12.82 8.98 -9.23
N HIS A 113 12.15 8.92 -10.38
CA HIS A 113 11.37 7.74 -10.77
C HIS A 113 12.28 6.52 -11.00
N ASN A 114 11.67 5.34 -11.00
CA ASN A 114 12.33 4.04 -10.96
C ASN A 114 13.38 3.84 -12.05
N ILE A 115 13.17 4.32 -13.28
CA ILE A 115 14.17 4.17 -14.35
C ILE A 115 15.49 4.89 -14.01
N GLY A 116 15.40 6.04 -13.35
CA GLY A 116 16.57 6.78 -12.85
C GLY A 116 17.20 6.09 -11.64
N LEU A 117 16.39 5.49 -10.76
CA LEU A 117 16.89 4.69 -9.63
C LEU A 117 17.59 3.42 -10.11
N GLY A 118 17.06 2.75 -11.14
CA GLY A 118 17.69 1.61 -11.77
C GLY A 118 19.06 1.96 -12.32
N ALA A 119 19.21 3.12 -12.96
CA ALA A 119 20.50 3.62 -13.46
C ALA A 119 21.59 3.76 -12.38
N THR A 120 21.22 3.87 -11.10
CA THR A 120 22.19 3.94 -9.99
C THR A 120 22.86 2.60 -9.70
N ARG A 121 22.19 1.48 -10.02
CA ARG A 121 22.61 0.12 -9.62
C ARG A 121 22.88 -0.01 -8.11
N ASP A 122 22.17 0.77 -7.29
CA ASP A 122 22.35 0.85 -5.85
C ASP A 122 21.08 0.43 -5.12
N ALA A 123 20.98 -0.86 -4.82
CA ALA A 123 19.85 -1.41 -4.07
C ALA A 123 19.76 -0.88 -2.63
N ASP A 124 20.88 -0.48 -2.01
CA ASP A 124 20.84 0.11 -0.66
C ASP A 124 20.25 1.53 -0.69
N LEU A 125 20.58 2.33 -1.70
CA LEU A 125 19.93 3.61 -1.95
C LEU A 125 18.42 3.45 -2.09
N VAL A 126 17.96 2.50 -2.92
CA VAL A 126 16.52 2.25 -3.11
C VAL A 126 15.85 1.80 -1.81
N ARG A 127 16.50 0.95 -1.01
CA ARG A 127 16.01 0.57 0.33
C ARG A 127 15.87 1.78 1.26
N ARG A 128 16.85 2.69 1.27
CA ARG A 128 16.80 3.94 2.07
C ARG A 128 15.70 4.88 1.59
N ILE A 129 15.45 4.96 0.28
CA ILE A 129 14.32 5.70 -0.30
C ILE A 129 12.99 5.11 0.17
N GLY A 130 12.86 3.78 0.18
CA GLY A 130 11.68 3.10 0.72
C GLY A 130 11.42 3.45 2.19
N ALA A 131 12.47 3.45 3.02
CA ALA A 131 12.36 3.82 4.44
C ALA A 131 11.94 5.29 4.64
N ALA A 132 12.51 6.23 3.87
CA ALA A 132 12.10 7.63 3.91
C ALA A 132 10.64 7.81 3.45
N THR A 133 10.26 7.13 2.37
CA THR A 133 8.89 7.15 1.84
C THR A 133 7.89 6.61 2.86
N ALA A 134 8.21 5.51 3.54
CA ALA A 134 7.34 4.94 4.58
C ALA A 134 7.05 5.93 5.71
N LEU A 135 8.06 6.69 6.15
CA LEU A 135 7.89 7.72 7.18
C LEU A 135 6.97 8.85 6.70
N GLU A 136 7.12 9.31 5.45
CA GLU A 136 6.27 10.37 4.90
C GLU A 136 4.83 9.91 4.63
N VAL A 137 4.64 8.65 4.21
CA VAL A 137 3.30 8.04 4.07
C VAL A 137 2.64 7.87 5.44
N ARG A 138 3.39 7.46 6.48
CA ARG A 138 2.88 7.43 7.85
C ARG A 138 2.60 8.82 8.41
N ALA A 139 3.38 9.84 8.03
CA ALA A 139 3.15 11.21 8.46
C ALA A 139 1.79 11.76 7.97
N CYS A 140 1.26 11.27 6.84
CA CYS A 140 -0.08 11.61 6.37
C CYS A 140 -1.19 10.67 6.86
N GLY A 141 -0.87 9.69 7.72
CA GLY A 141 -1.83 8.72 8.27
C GLY A 141 -2.12 7.50 7.39
N ALA A 142 -1.57 7.41 6.18
CA ALA A 142 -1.77 6.26 5.30
C ALA A 142 -0.99 5.03 5.79
N HIS A 143 -1.41 3.84 5.35
CA HIS A 143 -0.95 2.55 5.90
C HIS A 143 -0.27 1.66 4.86
N TRP A 144 -0.66 1.85 3.61
CA TRP A 144 -0.33 1.01 2.48
C TRP A 144 0.05 1.90 1.30
N THR A 145 1.13 1.53 0.61
CA THR A 145 1.45 2.14 -0.67
C THR A 145 1.44 1.13 -1.82
N PHE A 146 0.98 1.60 -2.99
CA PHE A 146 0.97 0.85 -4.23
C PHE A 146 2.35 0.88 -4.93
N ALA A 147 3.40 0.47 -4.22
CA ALA A 147 4.78 0.42 -4.71
C ALA A 147 5.55 -0.78 -4.12
N PRO A 148 6.55 -1.35 -4.82
CA PRO A 148 7.11 -0.94 -6.11
C PRO A 148 6.35 -1.43 -7.35
N CYS A 149 6.44 -0.66 -8.43
CA CYS A 149 6.26 -1.18 -9.79
C CYS A 149 7.50 -2.03 -10.15
N LEU A 150 7.31 -3.32 -10.39
CA LEU A 150 8.36 -4.30 -10.73
C LEU A 150 8.24 -4.78 -12.18
N ALA A 151 7.66 -3.95 -13.04
CA ALA A 151 7.62 -4.19 -14.47
C ALA A 151 9.05 -4.31 -15.02
N VAL A 152 9.31 -5.36 -15.80
CA VAL A 152 10.51 -5.48 -16.61
C VAL A 152 10.19 -4.85 -17.97
N LEU A 153 10.89 -3.77 -18.31
CA LEU A 153 10.58 -2.99 -19.50
C LEU A 153 10.93 -3.75 -20.79
N GLY A 154 9.91 -4.14 -21.57
CA GLY A 154 10.11 -4.76 -22.88
C GLY A 154 10.13 -3.77 -24.04
N ASP A 155 9.41 -2.65 -23.93
CA ASP A 155 9.30 -1.64 -24.99
C ASP A 155 9.21 -0.22 -24.42
N PRO A 156 10.18 0.68 -24.69
CA PRO A 156 10.20 2.03 -24.15
C PRO A 156 9.07 2.93 -24.67
N ARG A 157 8.30 2.50 -25.68
CA ARG A 157 7.07 3.18 -26.10
C ARG A 157 5.97 3.11 -25.05
N TRP A 158 6.08 2.20 -24.08
CA TRP A 158 5.13 2.08 -22.99
C TRP A 158 5.10 3.34 -22.13
N GLY A 159 3.89 3.90 -21.95
CA GLY A 159 3.69 5.16 -21.23
C GLY A 159 4.14 5.14 -19.76
N ARG A 160 4.37 3.95 -19.19
CA ARG A 160 4.83 3.75 -17.82
C ARG A 160 6.28 3.26 -17.74
N SER A 161 7.05 3.38 -18.84
CA SER A 161 8.45 2.96 -18.89
C SER A 161 9.31 3.54 -17.76
N TYR A 162 9.01 4.77 -17.33
CA TYR A 162 9.72 5.43 -16.22
C TYR A 162 9.45 4.80 -14.85
N GLU A 163 8.36 4.03 -14.70
CA GLU A 163 8.03 3.27 -13.47
C GLU A 163 8.74 1.92 -13.40
N SER A 164 9.36 1.44 -14.50
CA SER A 164 10.25 0.29 -14.47
C SER A 164 11.65 0.71 -14.01
N TYR A 165 12.35 -0.18 -13.29
CA TYR A 165 13.77 0.01 -12.98
C TYR A 165 14.69 -0.28 -14.18
N GLY A 166 14.18 -0.95 -15.22
CA GLY A 166 14.92 -1.27 -16.44
C GLY A 166 14.41 -2.51 -17.15
N GLU A 167 15.06 -2.84 -18.26
CA GLU A 167 14.75 -4.02 -19.09
C GLU A 167 15.38 -5.33 -18.59
N ASP A 168 16.37 -5.24 -17.69
CA ASP A 168 17.04 -6.41 -17.13
C ASP A 168 16.32 -6.92 -15.88
N THR A 169 15.96 -8.21 -15.89
CA THR A 169 15.24 -8.83 -14.76
C THR A 169 16.09 -8.88 -13.49
N GLY A 170 17.40 -9.13 -13.61
CA GLY A 170 18.31 -9.17 -12.46
C GLY A 170 18.35 -7.83 -11.72
N LEU A 171 18.46 -6.74 -12.48
CA LEU A 171 18.37 -5.38 -11.96
C LEU A 171 17.04 -5.12 -11.25
N VAL A 172 15.91 -5.46 -11.87
CA VAL A 172 14.59 -5.26 -11.25
C VAL A 172 14.47 -6.06 -9.95
N CYS A 173 15.01 -7.29 -9.91
CA CYS A 173 15.08 -8.10 -8.70
C CYS A 173 15.91 -7.45 -7.59
N GLU A 174 17.06 -6.84 -7.91
CA GLU A 174 17.87 -6.11 -6.92
C GLU A 174 17.10 -4.92 -6.31
N MET A 175 16.31 -4.21 -7.11
CA MET A 175 15.53 -3.05 -6.67
C MET A 175 14.29 -3.41 -5.83
N THR A 176 13.98 -4.70 -5.67
CA THR A 176 12.97 -5.16 -4.69
C THR A 176 13.33 -4.80 -3.25
N SER A 177 14.57 -4.36 -3.00
CA SER A 177 15.00 -3.77 -1.72
C SER A 177 14.12 -2.60 -1.26
N LEU A 178 13.38 -1.93 -2.15
CA LEU A 178 12.34 -0.95 -1.79
C LEU A 178 11.32 -1.54 -0.81
N VAL A 179 10.95 -2.82 -0.99
CA VAL A 179 9.96 -3.52 -0.15
C VAL A 179 10.43 -3.58 1.30
N SER A 180 11.66 -4.00 1.56
CA SER A 180 12.23 -3.98 2.91
C SER A 180 12.43 -2.57 3.46
N GLY A 181 12.68 -1.59 2.60
CA GLY A 181 12.66 -0.18 3.00
C GLY A 181 11.29 0.25 3.54
N LEU A 182 10.23 -0.08 2.80
CA LEU A 182 8.85 0.27 3.13
C LEU A 182 8.32 -0.47 4.37
N GLN A 183 8.49 -1.80 4.38
CA GLN A 183 7.91 -2.71 5.37
C GLN A 183 8.81 -2.93 6.60
N GLY A 184 10.11 -2.65 6.50
CA GLY A 184 11.12 -3.15 7.43
C GLY A 184 11.60 -4.56 7.06
N GLU A 185 12.66 -5.02 7.69
CA GLU A 185 13.22 -6.36 7.45
C GLU A 185 12.46 -7.44 8.25
N PRO A 186 11.97 -8.50 7.60
CA PRO A 186 11.39 -9.63 8.31
C PRO A 186 12.46 -10.40 9.11
N PRO A 187 12.10 -11.02 10.25
CA PRO A 187 12.98 -11.98 10.92
C PRO A 187 13.40 -13.11 9.99
N LYS A 188 14.57 -13.70 10.22
CA LYS A 188 15.12 -14.76 9.37
C LYS A 188 14.20 -15.99 9.26
N GLU A 189 13.42 -16.24 10.30
CA GLU A 189 12.48 -17.36 10.43
C GLU A 189 11.11 -17.05 9.81
N HIS A 190 10.89 -15.82 9.33
CA HIS A 190 9.63 -15.42 8.72
C HIS A 190 9.40 -16.17 7.39
N PRO A 191 8.24 -16.81 7.18
CA PRO A 191 8.03 -17.65 6.02
C PRO A 191 7.92 -16.85 4.72
N ASN A 192 8.59 -17.35 3.68
CA ASN A 192 8.48 -16.80 2.32
C ASN A 192 7.02 -16.79 1.85
N GLY A 193 6.59 -15.67 1.24
CA GLY A 193 5.23 -15.49 0.76
C GLY A 193 4.21 -15.10 1.82
N TYR A 194 4.59 -15.02 3.10
CA TYR A 194 3.71 -14.55 4.17
C TYR A 194 3.90 -13.03 4.41
N PRO A 195 2.82 -12.24 4.59
CA PRO A 195 2.92 -10.79 4.71
C PRO A 195 3.72 -10.34 5.94
N PHE A 196 4.42 -9.21 5.81
CA PHE A 196 5.21 -8.60 6.89
C PHE A 196 5.09 -7.07 6.87
N VAL A 197 5.04 -6.47 8.06
CA VAL A 197 5.28 -5.05 8.30
C VAL A 197 5.80 -4.90 9.73
N ALA A 198 6.97 -4.28 9.90
CA ALA A 198 7.68 -4.26 11.18
C ALA A 198 6.93 -3.48 12.28
N GLY A 199 6.14 -2.47 11.90
CA GLY A 199 5.32 -1.75 12.87
C GLY A 199 4.73 -0.45 12.35
N ARG A 200 4.33 0.41 13.29
CA ARG A 200 3.58 1.64 13.02
C ARG A 200 4.33 2.70 12.19
N ASN A 201 5.66 2.63 12.12
CA ASN A 201 6.48 3.57 11.34
C ASN A 201 6.75 3.04 9.91
N ASN A 202 6.27 1.84 9.60
CA ASN A 202 6.43 1.17 8.31
C ASN A 202 5.08 1.07 7.61
N VAL A 203 5.10 0.88 6.29
CA VAL A 203 3.89 0.78 5.47
C VAL A 203 3.87 -0.55 4.72
N VAL A 204 2.67 -1.04 4.44
CA VAL A 204 2.50 -2.19 3.56
C VAL A 204 2.96 -1.80 2.16
N ALA A 205 3.76 -2.64 1.51
CA ALA A 205 4.17 -2.47 0.12
C ALA A 205 3.24 -3.26 -0.83
N CYS A 206 3.38 -3.03 -2.14
CA CYS A 206 2.62 -3.69 -3.19
C CYS A 206 3.52 -3.93 -4.40
N ALA A 207 3.92 -5.19 -4.62
CA ALA A 207 4.54 -5.59 -5.88
C ALA A 207 3.49 -5.53 -7.00
N LYS A 208 3.68 -4.66 -7.99
CA LYS A 208 2.72 -4.45 -9.09
C LYS A 208 3.39 -4.34 -10.47
N HIS A 209 2.71 -4.58 -11.58
CA HIS A 209 1.36 -5.17 -11.68
C HIS A 209 1.52 -6.63 -12.11
N PHE A 210 0.95 -7.55 -11.33
CA PHE A 210 1.11 -8.98 -11.60
C PHE A 210 0.23 -9.41 -12.79
N VAL A 211 0.76 -9.89 -13.91
CA VAL A 211 2.17 -9.97 -14.31
C VAL A 211 2.31 -9.62 -15.79
N GLY A 212 3.51 -9.20 -16.21
CA GLY A 212 3.82 -8.97 -17.63
C GLY A 212 3.42 -7.57 -18.14
N ASP A 213 3.14 -6.64 -17.23
CA ASP A 213 2.71 -5.27 -17.54
C ASP A 213 3.72 -4.50 -18.41
N GLY A 214 5.03 -4.74 -18.25
CA GLY A 214 6.07 -4.11 -19.06
C GLY A 214 6.31 -4.75 -20.44
N GLY A 215 5.67 -5.87 -20.77
CA GLY A 215 5.94 -6.68 -21.97
C GLY A 215 4.86 -6.62 -23.04
N THR A 216 4.02 -5.58 -23.05
CA THR A 216 2.90 -5.50 -23.99
C THR A 216 3.33 -5.23 -25.43
N GLU A 217 2.59 -5.77 -26.40
CA GLU A 217 2.86 -5.57 -27.81
C GLU A 217 2.90 -4.07 -28.17
N ASN A 218 4.02 -3.65 -28.77
CA ASN A 218 4.32 -2.25 -29.12
C ASN A 218 4.31 -1.27 -27.93
N GLY A 219 4.45 -1.75 -26.70
CA GLY A 219 4.35 -0.92 -25.50
C GLY A 219 2.95 -0.35 -25.27
N THR A 220 1.90 -0.97 -25.80
CA THR A 220 0.53 -0.48 -25.59
C THR A 220 0.12 -0.71 -24.14
N ASN A 221 -0.17 0.35 -23.37
CA ASN A 221 -0.61 0.20 -21.98
C ASN A 221 -1.89 -0.62 -21.91
N GLU A 222 -1.96 -1.59 -20.99
CA GLU A 222 -3.08 -2.55 -20.87
C GLU A 222 -3.31 -3.43 -22.10
N GLY A 223 -2.33 -3.51 -23.00
CA GLY A 223 -2.33 -4.41 -24.15
C GLY A 223 -1.97 -5.86 -23.79
N ASN A 224 -1.94 -6.73 -24.80
CA ASN A 224 -1.52 -8.12 -24.63
C ASN A 224 0.00 -8.20 -24.44
N THR A 225 0.44 -8.89 -23.38
CA THR A 225 1.84 -9.27 -23.17
C THR A 225 2.25 -10.37 -24.15
N ILE A 226 3.46 -10.26 -24.73
CA ILE A 226 4.05 -11.23 -25.67
C ILE A 226 5.30 -11.91 -25.12
#